data_AF-A0A4R6F6M9-F1
#
_entry.id   AF-A0A4R6F6M9-F1
#
_cell.length_a   1.000
_cell.length_b   1.000
_cell.length_c   1.000
_cell.angle_alpha   90.00
_cell.angle_beta   90.00
_cell.angle_gamma   90.00
#
_symmetry.space_group_name_H-M   'P 1'
#
loop_
_entity.id
_entity.type
_entity.pdbx_description
1 polymer ?
#
loop_
_entity_poly.entity_id
_entity_poly.type
_entity_poly.pdbx_seq_one_letter_code
_entity_poly.pdbx_strand_id
1 'polypeptide(L)'
;MSRAISVSANKPFGLQRVCQVLGFPRSTIYAVRARTADNVVPIIPGRRGPKPKMPDADLLKAIRDDLVASPFIGAQDCPHLFAESRL
;
A
#
# COMPACT_ATOMS: atom_id res chain seq x y z
N MET A 1 14.54 23.22 0.93
CA MET A 1 15.66 22.45 1.54
C MET A 1 16.87 23.36 1.64
N SER A 2 17.33 23.61 2.86
CA SER A 2 18.23 24.69 3.30
C SER A 2 19.41 24.97 2.37
N ARG A 3 19.50 26.22 1.90
CA ARG A 3 20.68 26.87 1.32
C ARG A 3 21.79 27.07 2.37
N ALA A 4 21.95 26.14 3.30
CA ALA A 4 22.96 26.22 4.35
C ALA A 4 24.33 25.97 3.72
N ILE A 5 25.08 27.04 3.54
CA ILE A 5 26.44 27.03 3.00
C ILE A 5 27.35 26.61 4.16
N SER A 6 28.25 25.66 3.91
CA SER A 6 29.26 25.33 4.91
C SER A 6 30.15 26.54 5.18
N VAL A 7 30.25 26.96 6.44
CA VAL A 7 31.03 28.15 6.84
C VAL A 7 32.51 27.99 6.51
N SER A 8 33.03 26.76 6.52
CA SER A 8 34.43 26.44 6.23
C SER A 8 34.76 26.18 4.76
N ALA A 9 33.83 25.67 3.95
CA ALA A 9 34.12 25.31 2.56
C ALA A 9 33.53 26.30 1.53
N ASN A 10 32.80 27.33 1.98
CA ASN A 10 32.12 28.35 1.15
C ASN A 10 31.26 27.77 0.01
N LYS A 11 30.87 26.50 0.17
CA LYS A 11 30.10 25.73 -0.81
C LYS A 11 28.97 25.03 -0.07
N PRO A 12 27.80 24.86 -0.72
CA PRO A 12 26.74 24.02 -0.17
C PRO A 12 27.24 22.57 -0.08
N PHE A 13 26.85 21.87 0.98
CA PHE A 13 27.20 20.46 1.11
C PHE A 13 26.57 19.64 -0.02
N GLY A 14 27.38 18.75 -0.62
CA GLY A 14 26.90 17.84 -1.64
C GLY A 14 25.84 16.89 -1.07
N LEU A 15 24.83 16.56 -1.90
CA LEU A 15 23.70 15.72 -1.51
C LEU A 15 24.12 14.37 -0.92
N GLN A 16 25.24 13.80 -1.40
CA GLN A 16 25.83 12.57 -0.86
C GLN A 16 26.16 12.69 0.64
N ARG A 17 26.83 13.77 1.04
CA ARG A 17 27.23 13.99 2.43
C ARG A 17 26.02 14.20 3.34
N VAL A 18 25.05 14.96 2.85
CA VAL A 18 23.79 15.20 3.56
C VAL A 18 23.01 13.89 3.77
N CYS A 19 22.90 13.06 2.73
CA CYS A 19 22.27 11.74 2.82
C CYS A 19 22.99 10.81 3.81
N GLN A 20 24.33 10.78 3.79
CA GLN A 20 25.11 9.96 4.71
C GLN A 20 24.94 10.40 6.17
N VAL A 21 25.00 11.69 6.45
CA VAL A 21 24.89 12.23 7.82
C VAL A 21 23.47 12.08 8.38
N LEU A 22 22.45 12.33 7.55
CA LEU A 22 21.05 12.24 7.98
C LEU A 22 20.47 10.81 7.88
N GLY A 23 21.23 9.85 7.36
CA GLY A 23 20.79 8.45 7.22
C GLY A 23 19.69 8.22 6.17
N PHE A 24 19.44 9.19 5.28
CA PHE A 24 18.42 9.05 4.23
C PHE A 24 19.01 8.51 2.93
N PRO A 25 18.38 7.50 2.30
CA PRO A 25 18.81 7.06 0.99
C PRO A 25 18.54 8.15 -0.05
N ARG A 26 19.42 8.21 -1.05
CA ARG A 26 19.41 9.24 -2.09
C ARG A 26 18.10 9.23 -2.90
N SER A 27 17.50 8.06 -3.06
CA SER A 27 16.21 7.84 -3.74
C SER A 27 15.05 8.57 -3.06
N THR A 28 15.02 8.64 -1.72
CA THR A 28 13.97 9.35 -0.97
C THR A 28 13.96 10.83 -1.29
N ILE A 29 15.14 11.45 -1.37
CA ILE A 29 15.25 12.88 -1.69
C ILE A 29 14.78 13.16 -3.11
N TYR A 30 15.11 12.29 -4.07
CA TYR A 30 14.62 12.44 -5.45
C TYR A 30 13.11 12.19 -5.57
N ALA A 31 12.58 11.19 -4.86
CA ALA A 31 11.14 10.90 -4.85
C ALA A 31 10.32 12.06 -4.26
N VAL A 32 10.79 12.67 -3.16
CA VAL A 32 10.16 13.87 -2.58
C VAL A 32 10.23 15.04 -3.54
N ARG A 33 11.40 15.32 -4.13
CA ARG A 33 11.57 16.40 -5.11
C ARG A 33 10.66 16.25 -6.32
N ALA A 34 10.51 15.01 -6.82
CA ALA A 34 9.58 14.71 -7.88
C ALA A 34 8.16 15.07 -7.45
N ARG A 35 7.66 14.54 -6.32
CA ARG A 35 6.30 14.83 -5.82
C ARG A 35 6.03 16.33 -5.57
N THR A 36 7.03 17.09 -5.14
CA THR A 36 6.90 18.53 -4.86
C THR A 36 7.04 19.41 -6.10
N ALA A 37 7.47 18.87 -7.24
CA ALA A 37 7.45 19.62 -8.48
C ALA A 37 5.98 19.68 -8.95
N ASP A 38 5.47 20.88 -9.20
CA ASP A 38 4.05 21.19 -9.49
C ASP A 38 3.44 20.43 -10.68
N ASN A 39 4.25 19.63 -11.41
CA ASN A 39 3.86 18.84 -12.58
C ASN A 39 3.69 17.34 -12.30
N VAL A 40 3.78 16.87 -11.05
CA VAL A 40 3.55 15.44 -10.77
C VAL A 40 2.07 15.18 -10.56
N VAL A 41 1.41 14.76 -11.64
CA VAL A 41 0.07 14.17 -11.58
C VAL A 41 0.14 12.95 -10.66
N PRO A 42 -0.68 12.86 -9.60
CA PRO A 42 -0.71 11.68 -8.76
C PRO A 42 -1.09 10.48 -9.63
N ILE A 43 -0.20 9.50 -9.73
CA ILE A 43 -0.49 8.22 -10.37
C ILE A 43 -1.51 7.52 -9.49
N ILE A 44 -2.78 7.56 -9.88
CA ILE A 44 -3.82 6.74 -9.26
C ILE A 44 -3.53 5.31 -9.70
N PRO A 45 -3.14 4.39 -8.79
CA PRO A 45 -2.90 3.01 -9.17
C PRO A 45 -4.22 2.39 -9.62
N GLY A 46 -4.39 2.25 -10.94
CA GLY A 46 -5.51 1.51 -11.51
C GLY A 46 -5.33 0.00 -11.31
N ARG A 47 -6.43 -0.77 -11.40
CA ARG A 47 -6.31 -2.23 -11.51
C ARG A 47 -5.43 -2.55 -12.72
N ARG A 48 -4.36 -3.30 -12.47
CA ARG A 48 -3.50 -3.81 -13.53
C ARG A 48 -4.22 -4.97 -14.23
N GLY A 49 -4.13 -5.00 -15.55
CA GLY A 49 -4.66 -6.10 -16.36
C GLY A 49 -5.96 -5.76 -17.12
N PRO A 50 -6.42 -6.70 -17.96
CA PRO A 50 -7.62 -6.52 -18.76
C PRO A 50 -8.86 -6.32 -17.88
N LYS A 51 -9.79 -5.48 -18.34
CA LYS A 51 -11.06 -5.27 -17.65
C LYS A 51 -11.82 -6.61 -17.55
N PRO A 52 -12.31 -6.99 -16.36
CA PRO A 52 -13.10 -8.20 -16.21
C PRO A 52 -14.38 -8.09 -17.06
N LYS A 53 -14.79 -9.22 -17.65
CA LYS A 53 -16.01 -9.30 -18.48
C LYS A 53 -17.30 -9.21 -17.65
N MET A 54 -17.20 -9.53 -16.37
CA MET A 54 -18.32 -9.53 -15.43
C MET A 54 -18.18 -8.33 -14.48
N PRO A 55 -19.25 -7.54 -14.25
CA PRO A 55 -19.21 -6.47 -13.27
C PRO A 55 -19.14 -7.04 -11.85
N ASP A 56 -18.48 -6.32 -10.94
CA ASP A 56 -18.25 -6.78 -9.56
C ASP A 56 -19.56 -7.09 -8.80
N ALA A 57 -20.67 -6.39 -9.11
CA ALA A 57 -21.97 -6.63 -8.48
C ALA A 57 -22.53 -8.02 -8.79
N ASP A 58 -22.42 -8.46 -10.05
CA ASP A 58 -22.88 -9.78 -10.48
C ASP A 58 -21.99 -10.88 -9.91
N LEU A 59 -20.68 -10.64 -9.85
CA LEU A 59 -19.73 -11.53 -9.20
C LEU A 59 -20.06 -11.73 -7.71
N LEU A 60 -20.33 -10.63 -6.99
CA LEU A 60 -20.69 -10.70 -5.57
C LEU A 60 -21.99 -11.46 -5.34
N LYS A 61 -22.97 -11.30 -6.23
CA LYS A 61 -24.21 -12.09 -6.17
C LYS A 61 -23.93 -13.57 -6.37
N ALA A 62 -23.17 -13.94 -7.40
CA ALA A 62 -22.81 -15.33 -7.68
C ALA A 62 -22.05 -15.98 -6.51
N ILE A 63 -21.12 -15.26 -5.87
CA ILE A 63 -20.39 -15.76 -4.69
C ILE A 63 -21.35 -16.00 -3.53
N ARG A 64 -22.29 -15.09 -3.26
CA ARG A 64 -23.25 -15.26 -2.16
C ARG A 64 -24.19 -16.44 -2.40
N ASP A 65 -24.69 -16.58 -3.62
CA ASP A 65 -25.56 -17.69 -4.01
C ASP A 65 -24.80 -19.04 -3.87
N ASP A 66 -23.53 -19.08 -4.26
CA ASP A 66 -22.66 -20.26 -4.10
C ASP A 66 -22.39 -20.60 -2.62
N LEU A 67 -22.15 -19.59 -1.78
CA LEU A 67 -21.98 -19.80 -0.33
C LEU A 67 -23.25 -20.31 0.35
N VAL A 68 -24.44 -19.90 -0.10
CA VAL A 68 -25.72 -20.40 0.43
C VAL A 68 -26.00 -21.83 -0.05
N ALA A 69 -25.64 -22.14 -1.30
CA ALA A 69 -25.81 -23.48 -1.85
C ALA A 69 -24.78 -24.48 -1.30
N SER A 70 -23.61 -23.98 -0.89
CA SER A 70 -22.53 -24.82 -0.39
C SER A 70 -22.83 -25.34 1.02
N PRO A 71 -22.74 -26.66 1.25
CA PRO A 71 -22.83 -27.24 2.59
C PRO A 71 -21.57 -26.97 3.43
N PHE A 72 -20.65 -26.13 2.96
CA PHE A 72 -19.40 -25.82 3.63
C PHE A 72 -19.63 -24.88 4.83
N ILE A 73 -19.94 -25.49 5.96
CA ILE A 73 -19.88 -24.86 7.27
C ILE A 73 -18.40 -24.78 7.63
N GLY A 74 -17.83 -23.57 7.62
CA GLY A 74 -16.47 -23.36 8.13
C GLY A 74 -16.39 -23.91 9.56
N ALA A 75 -15.25 -24.51 9.94
CA ALA A 75 -15.06 -25.12 11.26
C ALA A 75 -15.34 -24.21 12.48
N GLN A 76 -15.62 -22.93 12.25
CA GLN A 76 -16.01 -21.94 13.25
C GLN A 76 -17.50 -22.06 13.66
N ASP A 77 -18.37 -22.62 12.81
CA ASP A 77 -19.81 -22.69 13.02
C ASP A 77 -20.33 -24.14 13.13
N CYS A 78 -19.61 -25.02 13.83
CA CYS A 78 -20.12 -26.34 14.20
C CYS A 78 -20.99 -26.25 15.47
N PRO A 79 -22.34 -26.28 15.39
CA PRO A 79 -23.20 -26.16 16.58
C PRO A 79 -23.12 -27.37 17.53
N HIS A 80 -22.60 -28.51 17.07
CA HIS A 80 -22.54 -29.75 17.86
C HIS A 80 -21.25 -29.91 18.68
N LEU A 81 -20.21 -29.09 18.44
CA LEU A 81 -18.91 -29.21 19.15
C LEU A 81 -18.77 -28.27 20.36
N PHE A 82 -19.71 -27.33 20.57
CA PHE A 82 -19.67 -26.39 21.72
C PHE A 82 -20.57 -26.81 22.91
N ALA A 83 -21.29 -27.93 22.83
CA ALA A 83 -22.19 -28.37 23.90
C ALA A 83 -21.51 -29.13 25.06
N GLU A 84 -20.25 -29.56 24.90
CA GLU A 84 -19.56 -30.41 25.90
C GLU A 84 -18.44 -29.72 26.70
N SER A 85 -18.25 -28.39 26.55
CA SER A 85 -17.16 -27.67 27.22
C SER A 85 -17.62 -26.79 28.41
N ARG A 86 -18.67 -27.22 29.12
CA ARG A 86 -19.08 -26.60 30.39
C ARG A 86 -19.40 -27.68 31.44
N LEU A 87 -18.34 -28.31 31.95
CA LEU A 87 -18.28 -28.90 33.29
C LEU A 87 -17.17 -28.17 34.07
#